data_AF-A0A239B0C2-F1
#
_entry.id   AF-A0A239B0C2-F1
#
_cell.length_a   1.000
_cell.length_b   1.000
_cell.length_c   1.000
_cell.angle_alpha   90.00
_cell.angle_beta   90.00
_cell.angle_gamma   90.00
#
_symmetry.space_group_name_H-M   'P 1'
#
loop_
_entity.id
_entity.type
_entity.pdbx_description
1 polymer ?
#
loop_
_entity_poly.entity_id
_entity_poly.type
_entity_poly.pdbx_seq_one_letter_code
_entity_poly.pdbx_strand_id
1 'polypeptide(L)' 'MPKPFPPEFRRDVIAVARKREASMAQVARDFGIS' A
#
# COMPACT_ATOMS: atom_id res chain seq x y z
N MET A 1 -14.39 -7.51 -12.80
CA MET A 1 -13.73 -7.43 -11.48
C MET A 1 -12.33 -6.87 -11.68
N PRO A 2 -11.92 -5.81 -10.97
CA PRO A 2 -10.54 -5.33 -11.03
C PRO A 2 -9.61 -6.46 -10.58
N LYS A 3 -8.52 -6.65 -11.31
CA LYS A 3 -7.53 -7.68 -10.99
C LYS A 3 -6.81 -7.26 -9.71
N PRO A 4 -6.63 -8.16 -8.72
CA PRO A 4 -5.92 -7.82 -7.50
C PRO A 4 -4.46 -7.44 -7.82
N PHE A 5 -3.91 -6.54 -7.01
CA PHE A 5 -2.49 -6.19 -7.11
C PHE A 5 -1.61 -7.44 -6.91
N PRO A 6 -0.45 -7.49 -7.61
CA PRO A 6 0.53 -8.56 -7.42
C PRO A 6 0.90 -8.76 -5.95
N PRO A 7 1.20 -10.00 -5.52
CA PRO A 7 1.55 -10.28 -4.13
C PRO A 7 2.81 -9.51 -3.67
N GLU A 8 3.75 -9.23 -4.56
CA GLU A 8 4.95 -8.43 -4.31
C GLU A 8 4.57 -7.00 -3.94
N PHE A 9 3.72 -6.37 -4.76
CA PHE A 9 3.21 -5.02 -4.50
C PHE A 9 2.50 -4.94 -3.14
N ARG A 10 1.65 -5.92 -2.83
CA ARG A 10 0.95 -5.97 -1.54
C ARG A 10 1.94 -6.07 -0.36
N ARG A 11 3.02 -6.83 -0.51
CA ARG A 11 4.06 -6.94 0.53
C ARG A 11 4.77 -5.61 0.77
N ASP A 12 5.10 -4.89 -0.29
CA ASP A 12 5.79 -3.59 -0.18
C ASP A 12 4.91 -2.56 0.51
N VAL A 13 3.63 -2.47 0.13
CA VAL A 13 2.65 -1.60 0.80
C VAL A 13 2.53 -1.93 2.28
N ILE A 14 2.44 -3.22 2.63
CA ILE A 14 2.34 -3.68 4.02
C ILE A 14 3.62 -3.34 4.80
N ALA A 15 4.81 -3.50 4.19
CA ALA A 15 6.08 -3.18 4.83
C ALA A 15 6.17 -1.70 5.18
N VAL A 16 5.75 -0.81 4.28
CA VAL A 16 5.69 0.65 4.51
C VAL A 16 4.68 0.99 5.59
N ALA A 17 3.45 0.47 5.49
CA ALA A 17 2.39 0.69 6.47
C ALA A 17 2.78 0.24 7.89
N ARG A 18 3.54 -0.86 8.00
CA ARG A 18 3.93 -1.43 9.30
C ARG A 18 4.97 -0.60 10.05
N LYS A 19 5.73 0.26 9.37
CA LYS A 19 6.67 1.18 10.03
C LYS A 19 5.99 2.21 10.93
N ARG A 20 4.66 2.38 10.82
CA ARG A 20 3.83 3.33 11.60
C ARG A 20 4.27 4.80 11.50
N GLU A 21 5.09 5.14 10.52
CA GLU A 21 5.58 6.51 10.28
C GLU A 21 4.54 7.38 9.55
N ALA A 22 3.57 6.76 8.87
CA ALA A 22 2.51 7.43 8.13
C ALA A 22 1.15 6.75 8.36
N SER A 23 0.07 7.52 8.22
CA SER A 23 -1.29 6.98 8.23
C SER A 23 -1.55 6.10 6.99
N MET A 24 -2.48 5.14 7.09
CA MET A 24 -2.83 4.27 5.95
C MET A 24 -3.30 5.07 4.72
N ALA A 25 -3.96 6.20 4.95
CA ALA A 25 -4.41 7.10 3.87
C ALA A 25 -3.24 7.76 3.14
N GLN A 26 -2.18 8.15 3.86
CA GLN A 26 -0.96 8.67 3.23
C GLN A 26 -0.27 7.58 2.43
N VAL A 27 -0.11 6.37 2.99
CA VAL A 27 0.47 5.24 2.25
C VAL A 27 -0.33 4.95 0.97
N ALA A 28 -1.66 4.93 1.01
CA ALA A 28 -2.47 4.71 -0.18
C ALA A 28 -2.28 5.80 -1.26
N ARG A 29 -2.15 7.06 -0.85
CA ARG A 29 -1.87 8.19 -1.76
C ARG A 29 -0.48 8.08 -2.38
N ASP A 30 0.54 7.76 -1.59
CA ASP A 30 1.93 7.65 -2.05
C ASP A 30 2.10 6.52 -3.08
N PHE A 31 1.31 5.45 -2.95
CA PHE A 31 1.25 4.35 -3.91
C PHE A 31 0.26 4.57 -5.07
N GLY A 32 -0.45 5.69 -5.13
CA GLY A 32 -1.41 6.00 -6.20
C GLY A 32 -2.64 5.07 -6.22
N ILE A 33 -3.06 4.55 -5.07
CA ILE A 33 -4.20 3.62 -4.92
C ILE A 33 -5.55 4.38 -4.80
N SER A 34 -5.54 5.71 -4.93
CA SER A 34 -6.72 6.59 -4.83
C SER A 34 -7.80 6.34 -5.87
#